data_AF-A0A2J6HWA9-F1
#
_entry.id   AF-A0A2J6HWA9-F1
#
_cell.length_a   1.000
_cell.length_b   1.000
_cell.length_c   1.000
_cell.angle_alpha   90.00
_cell.angle_beta   90.00
_cell.angle_gamma   90.00
#
_symmetry.space_group_name_H-M   'P 1'
#
loop_
_entity.id
_entity.type
_entity.pdbx_description
1 polymer ?
#
loop_
_entity_poly.entity_id
_entity_poly.type
_entity_poly.pdbx_seq_one_letter_code
_entity_poly.pdbx_strand_id
1 'polypeptide(L)'
;MKKIFLFISVFSSIQLIAQNEVLSELLPSKSELKGFELKSEPEYYHGDDLFYLINGGADIYLEYGFKDVISASYENETGLSFKAEIYQMLNDNASYGIFSFNRNDKMI
;
A
#
# COMPACT_ATOMS: atom_id res chain seq x y z
N MET A 1 31.39 -9.55 39.46
CA MET A 1 31.12 -10.22 38.16
C MET A 1 29.62 -10.25 37.92
N LYS A 2 29.04 -9.27 37.22
CA LYS A 2 27.64 -9.24 36.72
C LYS A 2 27.35 -7.87 36.11
N LYS A 3 27.90 -7.57 34.93
CA LYS A 3 27.45 -6.45 34.06
C LYS A 3 27.92 -6.72 32.64
N ILE A 4 27.23 -7.57 31.90
CA ILE A 4 27.16 -7.53 30.43
C ILE A 4 26.02 -8.47 30.04
N PHE A 5 24.82 -7.93 29.82
CA PHE A 5 23.69 -8.57 29.14
C PHE A 5 22.56 -7.55 29.07
N LEU A 6 22.80 -6.41 28.41
CA LEU A 6 21.74 -5.42 28.21
C LEU A 6 22.03 -4.49 27.03
N PHE A 7 22.39 -5.06 25.87
CA PHE A 7 22.59 -4.25 24.66
C PHE A 7 22.07 -4.86 23.35
N ILE A 8 21.51 -6.08 23.36
CA ILE A 8 21.05 -6.75 22.13
C ILE A 8 19.56 -6.53 21.83
N SER A 9 18.78 -5.92 22.74
CA SER A 9 17.33 -5.80 22.56
C SER A 9 16.85 -4.56 21.80
N VAL A 10 17.70 -3.58 21.51
CA VAL A 10 17.24 -2.27 20.96
C VAL A 10 17.38 -2.17 19.43
N PHE A 11 18.07 -3.11 18.78
CA PHE A 11 18.31 -3.04 17.34
C PHE A 11 17.14 -3.55 16.47
N SER A 12 16.18 -4.27 17.05
CA SER A 12 15.10 -4.90 16.28
C SER A 12 13.91 -3.98 15.98
N SER A 13 13.88 -2.77 16.55
CA SER A 13 12.70 -1.87 16.48
C SER A 13 12.73 -0.90 15.29
N ILE A 14 13.85 -0.78 14.57
CA ILE A 14 14.04 0.29 13.56
C ILE A 14 13.56 -0.10 12.15
N GLN A 15 13.20 -1.37 11.90
CA GLN A 15 12.93 -1.84 10.54
C GLN A 15 11.54 -1.51 9.99
N LEU A 16 10.63 -0.92 10.76
CA LEU A 16 9.24 -0.72 10.32
C LEU A 16 9.01 0.58 9.53
N ILE A 17 9.90 1.58 9.67
CA ILE A 17 9.70 2.91 9.04
C ILE A 17 10.16 2.91 7.57
N ALA A 18 11.11 2.04 7.20
CA ALA A 18 11.76 2.09 5.89
C ALA A 18 10.91 1.59 4.71
N GLN A 19 9.85 0.81 4.94
CA GLN A 19 9.05 0.23 3.85
C GLN A 19 8.01 1.21 3.27
N ASN A 20 7.54 2.16 4.08
CA ASN A 20 6.45 3.07 3.67
C ASN A 20 6.90 4.11 2.62
N GLU A 21 8.17 4.50 2.61
CA GLU A 21 8.72 5.50 1.69
C GLU A 21 8.74 5.02 0.22
N VAL A 22 8.91 3.72 -0.02
CA VAL A 22 9.05 3.21 -1.40
C VAL A 22 7.73 3.31 -2.16
N LEU A 23 6.60 3.04 -1.50
CA LEU A 23 5.29 3.08 -2.15
C LEU A 23 4.78 4.51 -2.37
N SER A 24 5.10 5.45 -1.48
CA SER A 24 4.72 6.85 -1.66
C SER A 24 5.39 7.47 -2.89
N GLU A 25 6.62 7.09 -3.20
CA GLU A 25 7.35 7.52 -4.40
C GLU A 25 6.70 7.06 -5.70
N LEU A 26 5.88 6.00 -5.67
CA LEU A 26 5.15 5.48 -6.83
C LEU A 26 3.78 6.14 -7.04
N LEU A 27 3.31 6.92 -6.06
CA LEU A 27 2.09 7.70 -6.24
C LEU A 27 2.32 8.82 -7.27
N PRO A 28 1.32 9.12 -8.12
CA PRO A 28 1.44 10.20 -9.06
C PRO A 28 1.77 11.53 -8.37
N SER A 29 2.82 12.17 -8.85
CA SER A 29 3.26 13.47 -8.34
C SER A 29 2.36 14.60 -8.86
N LYS A 30 2.42 15.75 -8.18
CA LYS A 30 1.73 16.99 -8.62
C LYS A 30 2.16 17.44 -10.03
N SER A 31 3.39 17.14 -10.44
CA SER A 31 3.87 17.44 -11.80
C SER A 31 3.24 16.54 -12.88
N GLU A 32 2.92 15.30 -12.54
CA GLU A 32 2.30 14.34 -13.46
C GLU A 32 0.79 14.55 -13.56
N LEU A 33 0.15 14.93 -12.44
CA LEU A 33 -1.28 15.20 -12.37
C LEU A 33 -1.59 16.70 -12.37
N LYS A 34 -1.47 17.34 -13.54
CA LYS A 34 -1.78 18.78 -13.67
C LYS A 34 -3.22 19.08 -13.26
N GLY A 35 -3.38 19.98 -12.28
CA GLY A 35 -4.68 20.46 -11.81
C GLY A 35 -5.35 19.57 -10.75
N PHE A 36 -4.70 18.49 -10.32
CA PHE A 36 -5.15 17.68 -9.19
C PHE A 36 -4.18 17.80 -8.01
N GLU A 37 -4.73 17.78 -6.81
CA GLU A 37 -3.97 17.78 -5.55
C GLU A 37 -4.44 16.63 -4.67
N LEU A 38 -3.60 16.24 -3.71
CA LEU A 38 -4.00 15.26 -2.69
C LEU A 38 -5.13 15.85 -1.86
N LYS A 39 -6.23 15.10 -1.77
CA LYS A 39 -7.39 15.44 -0.94
C LYS A 39 -7.12 15.23 0.55
N SER A 40 -6.30 14.25 0.87
CA SER A 40 -5.91 13.85 2.22
C SER A 40 -4.53 13.20 2.20
N GLU A 41 -3.96 12.96 3.38
CA GLU A 41 -2.75 12.14 3.51
C GLU A 41 -3.04 10.72 2.96
N PRO A 42 -2.09 10.11 2.21
CA PRO A 42 -2.23 8.74 1.78
C PRO A 42 -2.34 7.75 2.95
N GLU A 43 -3.18 6.75 2.77
CA GLU A 43 -3.45 5.72 3.77
C GLU A 43 -2.69 4.44 3.42
N TYR A 44 -2.16 3.75 4.44
CA TYR A 44 -1.38 2.52 4.26
C TYR A 44 -2.06 1.36 4.96
N TYR A 45 -2.14 0.23 4.27
CA TYR A 45 -2.75 -0.99 4.78
C TYR A 45 -1.77 -2.16 4.58
N HIS A 46 -1.66 -3.02 5.58
CA HIS A 46 -0.78 -4.18 5.58
C HIS A 46 -1.48 -5.38 6.21
N GLY A 47 -1.22 -6.59 5.68
CA GLY A 47 -1.91 -7.79 6.13
C GLY A 47 -3.43 -7.63 6.15
N ASP A 48 -4.06 -8.01 7.27
CA ASP A 48 -5.52 -8.00 7.45
C ASP A 48 -6.12 -6.59 7.50
N ASP A 49 -5.33 -5.52 7.66
CA ASP A 49 -5.86 -4.16 7.58
C ASP A 49 -6.45 -3.86 6.18
N LEU A 50 -6.07 -4.64 5.15
CA LEU A 50 -6.65 -4.54 3.81
C LEU A 50 -8.18 -4.69 3.80
N PHE A 51 -8.77 -5.41 4.76
CA PHE A 51 -10.22 -5.51 4.90
C PHE A 51 -10.89 -4.15 5.15
N TYR A 52 -10.21 -3.19 5.78
CA TYR A 52 -10.74 -1.84 5.96
C TYR A 52 -10.87 -1.09 4.62
N LEU A 53 -10.00 -1.39 3.65
CA LEU A 53 -10.00 -0.75 2.34
C LEU A 53 -11.01 -1.38 1.37
N ILE A 54 -11.01 -2.72 1.26
CA ILE A 54 -11.76 -3.45 0.21
C ILE A 54 -12.71 -4.54 0.73
N ASN A 55 -12.91 -4.65 2.06
CA ASN A 55 -13.79 -5.63 2.70
C ASN A 55 -13.57 -7.05 2.15
N GLY A 56 -14.62 -7.75 1.68
CA GLY A 56 -14.53 -9.12 1.16
C GLY A 56 -13.67 -9.27 -0.11
N GLY A 57 -13.25 -8.18 -0.74
CA GLY A 57 -12.23 -8.22 -1.78
C GLY A 57 -10.84 -8.57 -1.24
N ALA A 58 -10.58 -8.42 0.06
CA ALA A 58 -9.26 -8.64 0.64
C ALA A 58 -8.86 -10.12 0.66
N ASP A 59 -9.82 -11.04 0.80
CA ASP A 59 -9.56 -12.48 0.91
C ASP A 59 -8.68 -13.00 -0.24
N ILE A 60 -9.02 -12.64 -1.49
CA ILE A 60 -8.28 -13.11 -2.67
C ILE A 60 -6.89 -12.49 -2.76
N TYR A 61 -6.72 -11.24 -2.36
CA TYR A 61 -5.40 -10.58 -2.34
C TYR A 61 -4.50 -11.24 -1.30
N LEU A 62 -5.01 -11.51 -0.10
CA LEU A 62 -4.29 -12.20 0.96
C LEU A 62 -3.90 -13.62 0.54
N GLU A 63 -4.80 -14.37 -0.09
CA GLU A 63 -4.52 -15.72 -0.61
C GLU A 63 -3.42 -15.73 -1.68
N TYR A 64 -3.40 -14.73 -2.56
CA TYR A 64 -2.38 -14.62 -3.62
C TYR A 64 -1.02 -14.16 -3.12
N GLY A 65 -0.93 -13.59 -1.92
CA GLY A 65 0.31 -13.07 -1.35
C GLY A 65 0.40 -11.56 -1.41
N PHE A 66 -0.62 -10.89 -0.86
CA PHE A 66 -0.58 -9.46 -0.56
C PHE A 66 0.50 -9.13 0.47
N LYS A 67 1.14 -7.96 0.30
CA LYS A 67 2.11 -7.44 1.25
C LYS A 67 1.61 -6.15 1.89
N ASP A 68 1.45 -5.10 1.09
CA ASP A 68 0.99 -3.78 1.52
C ASP A 68 0.33 -3.01 0.35
N VAL A 69 -0.46 -2.00 0.68
CA VAL A 69 -1.02 -1.05 -0.28
C VAL A 69 -0.97 0.36 0.28
N ILE A 70 -0.65 1.31 -0.57
CA ILE A 70 -0.88 2.74 -0.34
C ILE A 70 -2.09 3.20 -1.16
N SER A 71 -2.99 3.96 -0.53
CA SER A 71 -4.19 4.52 -1.14
C SER A 71 -4.18 6.04 -1.03
N ALA A 72 -4.33 6.74 -2.15
CA ALA A 72 -4.33 8.19 -2.20
C ALA A 72 -5.52 8.71 -2.99
N SER A 73 -6.24 9.67 -2.41
CA SER A 73 -7.33 10.37 -3.07
C SER A 73 -6.86 11.72 -3.60
N TYR A 74 -7.20 12.01 -4.87
CA TYR A 74 -6.88 13.26 -5.54
C TYR A 74 -8.16 14.00 -5.92
N GLU A 75 -8.12 15.32 -5.91
CA GLU A 75 -9.23 16.19 -6.27
C GLU A 75 -8.74 17.42 -7.03
N ASN A 76 -9.55 17.93 -7.96
CA ASN A 76 -9.29 19.18 -8.66
C ASN A 76 -10.20 20.31 -8.17
N GLU A 77 -9.96 21.53 -8.64
CA GLU A 77 -10.74 22.73 -8.27
C GLU A 77 -12.24 22.64 -8.60
N THR A 78 -12.62 21.76 -9.53
CA THR A 78 -14.03 21.54 -9.92
C THR A 78 -14.75 20.51 -9.04
N GLY A 79 -14.04 19.85 -8.12
CA GLY A 79 -14.54 18.77 -7.27
C GLY A 79 -14.53 17.38 -7.93
N LEU A 80 -13.93 17.25 -9.12
CA LEU A 80 -13.69 15.93 -9.72
C LEU A 80 -12.58 15.24 -8.93
N SER A 81 -12.85 14.00 -8.49
CA SER A 81 -11.91 13.22 -7.69
C SER A 81 -11.71 11.81 -8.22
N PHE A 82 -10.55 11.24 -7.93
CA PHE A 82 -10.24 9.84 -8.17
C PHE A 82 -9.33 9.31 -7.07
N LYS A 83 -9.24 7.99 -6.96
CA LYS A 83 -8.38 7.29 -6.01
C LYS A 83 -7.32 6.49 -6.77
N ALA A 84 -6.07 6.60 -6.36
CA ALA A 84 -4.96 5.78 -6.85
C ALA A 84 -4.53 4.83 -5.74
N GLU A 85 -4.32 3.56 -6.09
CA GLU A 85 -3.88 2.53 -5.16
C GLU A 85 -2.70 1.78 -5.75
N ILE A 86 -1.60 1.68 -5.01
CA ILE A 86 -0.41 0.92 -5.41
C ILE A 86 -0.27 -0.27 -4.48
N TYR A 87 -0.54 -1.46 -5.02
CA TYR A 87 -0.44 -2.72 -4.29
C TYR A 87 0.95 -3.34 -4.49
N GLN A 88 1.64 -3.64 -3.39
CA GLN A 88 2.79 -4.52 -3.40
C GLN A 88 2.35 -5.94 -3.07
N MET A 89 2.74 -6.89 -3.92
CA MET A 89 2.60 -8.31 -3.63
C MET A 89 3.95 -8.90 -3.21
N LEU A 90 3.92 -10.08 -2.61
CA LEU A 90 5.11 -10.75 -2.08
C LEU A 90 6.12 -11.15 -3.16
N ASN A 91 5.69 -11.33 -4.42
CA ASN A 91 6.54 -11.66 -5.56
C ASN A 91 5.82 -11.43 -6.91
N ASP A 92 6.56 -11.54 -8.00
CA ASP A 92 6.06 -11.32 -9.36
C ASP A 92 4.91 -12.25 -9.75
N ASN A 93 4.92 -13.51 -9.29
CA ASN A 93 3.82 -14.45 -9.57
C ASN A 93 2.52 -14.03 -8.87
N ALA A 94 2.61 -13.55 -7.63
CA ALA A 94 1.47 -13.00 -6.89
C ALA A 94 0.92 -11.75 -7.57
N SER A 95 1.78 -10.81 -7.97
CA SER A 95 1.42 -9.61 -8.74
C SER A 95 0.74 -9.96 -10.06
N TYR A 96 1.32 -10.88 -10.83
CA TYR A 96 0.73 -11.31 -12.10
C TYR A 96 -0.60 -12.05 -11.90
N GLY A 97 -0.70 -12.86 -10.86
CA GLY A 97 -1.89 -13.62 -10.50
C GLY A 97 -3.07 -12.70 -10.20
N ILE A 98 -2.91 -11.73 -9.29
CA ILE A 98 -3.99 -10.81 -8.94
C ILE A 98 -4.35 -9.86 -10.10
N PHE A 99 -3.35 -9.41 -10.86
CA PHE A 99 -3.59 -8.64 -12.08
C PHE A 99 -4.44 -9.43 -13.10
N SER A 100 -4.10 -10.70 -13.31
CA SER A 100 -4.82 -11.57 -14.24
C SER A 100 -6.23 -11.89 -13.75
N PHE A 101 -6.42 -12.04 -12.44
CA PHE A 101 -7.73 -12.20 -11.81
C PHE A 101 -8.60 -10.97 -12.08
N ASN A 102 -8.13 -9.77 -11.70
CA ASN A 102 -8.86 -8.51 -11.87
C ASN A 102 -9.18 -8.20 -13.33
N ARG A 103 -8.29 -8.55 -14.27
CA ARG A 103 -8.52 -8.33 -15.70
C ARG A 103 -9.64 -9.21 -16.27
N ASN A 104 -9.80 -10.42 -15.75
CA ASN A 104 -10.80 -11.38 -16.21
C ASN A 104 -12.11 -11.27 -15.44
N ASP A 105 -12.10 -10.63 -14.28
CA ASP A 105 -13.31 -10.32 -13.54
C ASP A 105 -14.16 -9.32 -14.35
N LYS A 106 -15.37 -9.74 -14.73
CA LYS A 106 -16.27 -8.98 -15.60
C LYS A 106 -17.04 -7.88 -14.84
N MET A 107 -16.54 -7.42 -13.70
CA MET A 107 -17.21 -6.42 -12.86
C MET A 107 -16.81 -4.97 -13.21
N ILE A 108 -16.73 -4.66 -14.50
CA ILE A 108 -16.85 -3.30 -15.04
C ILE A 108 -17.70 -3.32 -16.30
#